data_AF-A0A820KG80-F1
#
_entry.id   AF-A0A820KG80-F1
#
_cell.length_a   1.000
_cell.length_b   1.000
_cell.length_c   1.000
_cell.angle_alpha   90.00
_cell.angle_beta   90.00
_cell.angle_gamma   90.00
#
_symmetry.space_group_name_H-M   'P 1'
#
loop_
_entity.id
_entity.type
_entity.pdbx_description
1 polymer ?
#
loop_
_entity_poly.entity_id
_entity_poly.type
_entity_poly.pdbx_seq_one_letter_code
_entity_poly.pdbx_strand_id
1 'polypeptide(L)'
;MVSDFVVQHPSGPFFQLTENEWKQAVAKYKSLNVNSDVNYLDRTGTASINIGTDAYFDNDTILGQFERLFQMLEFKQEYKDNAIEIIVDNARTLTTKSYSLQDFGKTIGTRCPVEQIEYVDENNRKKAIDCYFKEGEYKGKSKGLVQLCKDLGVQLPAKIKLDEIIKILSTHPAFQN
;
A
#
# COMPACT_ATOMS: atom_id res chain seq x y z
N MET A 1 16.77 6.89 -4.16
CA MET A 1 15.85 7.80 -4.89
C MET A 1 14.63 7.89 -4.02
N VAL A 2 14.42 9.02 -3.35
CA VAL A 2 13.31 9.16 -2.40
C VAL A 2 12.11 9.62 -3.21
N SER A 3 11.13 8.72 -3.37
CA SER A 3 9.84 9.03 -4.00
C SER A 3 8.89 9.44 -2.88
N ASP A 4 8.78 10.75 -2.65
CA ASP A 4 7.93 11.30 -1.60
C ASP A 4 6.52 11.54 -2.14
N PHE A 5 5.56 10.76 -1.64
CA PHE A 5 4.15 10.98 -1.90
C PHE A 5 3.69 12.30 -1.28
N VAL A 6 2.60 12.89 -1.79
CA VAL A 6 1.86 14.05 -1.25
C VAL A 6 1.21 13.76 0.13
N VAL A 7 1.76 12.79 0.85
CA VAL A 7 1.37 12.39 2.20
C VAL A 7 2.06 13.34 3.18
N GLN A 8 1.32 13.74 4.21
CA GLN A 8 1.84 14.57 5.29
C GLN A 8 3.17 14.02 5.83
N HIS A 9 4.26 14.77 5.63
CA HIS A 9 5.58 14.44 6.14
C HIS A 9 5.85 15.21 7.45
N PRO A 10 6.57 14.64 8.44
CA PRO A 10 6.89 15.32 9.70
C PRO A 10 7.62 16.65 9.54
N SER A 11 8.30 16.86 8.40
CA SER A 11 8.97 18.11 8.06
C SER A 11 8.04 19.22 7.52
N GLY A 12 6.74 18.95 7.41
CA GLY A 12 5.74 19.88 6.89
C GLY A 12 5.32 19.57 5.44
N PRO A 13 4.38 20.36 4.89
CA PRO A 13 3.94 20.21 3.51
C PRO A 13 5.06 20.62 2.54
N PHE A 14 5.35 19.78 1.54
CA PHE A 14 6.39 20.04 0.55
C PHE A 14 6.04 21.18 -0.42
N PHE A 15 4.74 21.42 -0.63
CA PHE A 15 4.24 22.47 -1.50
C PHE A 15 3.20 23.30 -0.78
N GLN A 16 3.35 24.62 -0.79
CA GLN A 16 2.37 25.55 -0.23
C GLN A 16 2.36 26.87 -1.02
N LEU A 17 1.15 27.40 -1.23
CA LEU A 17 0.96 28.75 -1.76
C LEU A 17 1.04 29.79 -0.63
N THR A 18 1.58 30.95 -0.96
CA THR A 18 1.45 32.15 -0.13
C THR A 18 -0.01 32.59 -0.07
N GLU A 19 -0.35 33.48 0.87
CA GLU A 19 -1.72 33.98 0.99
C GLU A 19 -2.22 34.68 -0.28
N ASN A 20 -1.34 35.43 -0.96
CA ASN A 20 -1.70 36.13 -2.19
C ASN A 20 -1.92 35.17 -3.36
N GLU A 21 -1.03 34.19 -3.52
CA GLU A 21 -1.18 33.14 -4.55
C GLU A 21 -2.46 32.32 -4.29
N TRP A 22 -2.74 32.00 -3.02
CA TRP A 22 -3.97 31.30 -2.65
C TRP A 22 -5.23 32.07 -3.01
N LYS A 23 -5.28 33.38 -2.70
CA LYS A 23 -6.43 34.23 -3.06
C LYS A 23 -6.70 34.21 -4.57
N GLN A 24 -5.66 34.22 -5.38
CA GLN A 24 -5.78 34.09 -6.83
C GLN A 24 -6.26 32.69 -7.24
N ALA A 25 -5.72 31.65 -6.61
CA ALA A 25 -6.09 30.27 -6.88
C ALA A 25 -7.58 30.00 -6.60
N VAL A 26 -8.10 30.37 -5.44
CA VAL A 26 -9.52 30.17 -5.09
C VAL A 26 -10.47 31.11 -5.84
N ALA A 27 -9.96 32.23 -6.37
CA ALA A 27 -10.74 33.08 -7.27
C ALA A 27 -11.04 32.35 -8.58
N LYS A 28 -10.04 31.66 -9.15
CA LYS A 28 -10.16 30.88 -10.41
C LYS A 28 -10.78 29.50 -10.20
N TYR A 29 -10.28 28.72 -9.24
CA TYR A 29 -10.66 27.34 -8.99
C TYR A 29 -11.52 27.24 -7.72
N LYS A 30 -12.84 27.27 -7.89
CA LYS A 30 -13.79 27.14 -6.77
C LYS A 30 -13.69 25.79 -6.06
N SER A 31 -13.29 24.74 -6.77
CA SER A 31 -12.97 23.40 -6.25
C SER A 31 -12.02 23.44 -5.07
N LEU A 32 -11.08 24.40 -5.03
CA LEU A 32 -10.10 24.52 -3.96
C LEU A 32 -10.72 24.86 -2.59
N ASN A 33 -11.94 25.40 -2.59
CA ASN A 33 -12.65 25.90 -1.41
C ASN A 33 -13.89 25.07 -1.06
N VAL A 34 -14.11 23.94 -1.75
CA VAL A 34 -15.23 23.04 -1.46
C VAL A 34 -14.86 22.18 -0.25
N ASN A 35 -15.77 22.06 0.71
CA ASN A 35 -15.65 21.07 1.79
C ASN A 35 -15.65 19.67 1.18
N SER A 36 -14.50 19.00 1.24
CA SER A 36 -14.36 17.58 0.93
C SER A 36 -14.27 16.76 2.21
N ASP A 37 -14.59 15.47 2.12
CA ASP A 37 -14.35 14.51 3.22
C ASP A 37 -12.84 14.33 3.53
N VAL A 38 -11.99 14.83 2.64
CA VAL A 38 -10.53 14.87 2.75
C VAL A 38 -10.10 16.15 3.48
N ASN A 39 -9.35 16.02 4.57
CA ASN A 39 -8.84 17.15 5.35
C ASN A 39 -7.55 17.69 4.74
N TYR A 40 -7.68 18.66 3.84
CA TYR A 40 -6.54 19.38 3.30
C TYR A 40 -5.92 20.31 4.33
N LEU A 41 -4.59 20.33 4.39
CA LEU A 41 -3.86 21.37 5.12
C LEU A 41 -4.03 22.71 4.38
N ASP A 42 -3.92 23.81 5.13
CA ASP A 42 -4.17 25.15 4.60
C ASP A 42 -3.19 25.52 3.47
N ARG A 43 -3.75 25.99 2.34
CA ARG A 43 -3.00 26.46 1.15
C ARG A 43 -2.05 25.43 0.54
N THR A 44 -2.37 24.14 0.67
CA THR A 44 -1.57 23.06 0.05
C THR A 44 -2.45 22.01 -0.64
N GLY A 45 -1.79 21.20 -1.48
CA GLY A 45 -2.32 19.96 -2.02
C GLY A 45 -2.20 18.77 -1.04
N THR A 46 -1.48 18.93 0.07
CA THR A 46 -1.32 17.88 1.09
C THR A 46 -2.59 17.69 1.91
N ALA A 47 -3.08 16.46 1.96
CA ALA A 47 -4.15 16.05 2.85
C ALA A 47 -3.64 15.18 4.00
N SER A 48 -4.33 15.23 5.14
CA SER A 48 -4.11 14.31 6.24
C SER A 48 -5.30 13.38 6.43
N ILE A 49 -5.00 12.17 6.89
CA ILE A 49 -5.99 11.26 7.46
C ILE A 49 -5.75 11.20 8.97
N ASN A 50 -6.82 11.37 9.75
CA ASN A 50 -6.76 11.17 11.18
C ASN A 50 -6.55 9.67 11.47
N ILE A 51 -5.44 9.36 12.14
CA ILE A 51 -5.15 7.99 12.58
C ILE A 51 -6.24 7.57 13.58
N GLY A 52 -7.00 6.50 13.26
CA GLY A 52 -8.06 5.96 14.12
C GLY A 52 -9.50 6.15 13.61
N THR A 53 -9.68 6.85 12.50
CA THR A 53 -10.92 6.83 11.70
C THR A 53 -10.72 5.90 10.49
N ASP A 54 -11.75 5.16 10.07
CA ASP A 54 -11.79 4.29 8.87
C ASP A 54 -11.67 5.11 7.57
N ALA A 55 -10.58 5.87 7.44
CA ALA A 55 -10.29 6.71 6.30
C ALA A 55 -9.24 5.99 5.47
N TYR A 56 -9.70 5.35 4.41
CA TYR A 56 -8.88 4.67 3.43
C TYR A 56 -8.38 5.68 2.39
N PHE A 57 -7.10 5.66 2.06
CA PHE A 57 -6.52 6.41 0.95
C PHE A 57 -6.79 5.61 -0.34
N ASP A 58 -7.93 5.86 -1.00
CA ASP A 58 -8.21 5.30 -2.31
C ASP A 58 -7.59 6.11 -3.45
N ASN A 59 -7.68 5.55 -4.66
CA ASN A 59 -7.17 6.17 -5.87
C ASN A 59 -7.84 7.53 -6.12
N ASP A 60 -9.11 7.69 -5.77
CA ASP A 60 -9.85 8.95 -6.00
C ASP A 60 -9.34 10.06 -5.08
N THR A 61 -8.99 9.72 -3.83
CA THR A 61 -8.37 10.64 -2.87
C THR A 61 -6.97 11.07 -3.33
N ILE A 62 -6.20 10.18 -3.94
CA ILE A 62 -4.87 10.50 -4.51
C ILE A 62 -5.02 11.39 -5.75
N LEU A 63 -5.92 11.03 -6.66
CA LEU A 63 -6.18 11.80 -7.87
C LEU A 63 -6.68 13.21 -7.54
N GLY A 64 -7.54 13.36 -6.53
CA GLY A 64 -8.00 14.66 -6.04
C GLY A 64 -6.86 15.54 -5.52
N GLN A 65 -5.87 14.95 -4.84
CA GLN A 65 -4.67 15.68 -4.39
C GLN A 65 -3.79 16.15 -5.55
N PHE A 66 -3.61 15.31 -6.58
CA PHE A 66 -2.90 15.70 -7.80
C PHE A 66 -3.63 16.81 -8.56
N GLU A 67 -4.95 16.67 -8.74
CA GLU A 67 -5.76 17.70 -9.38
C GLU A 67 -5.63 19.03 -8.64
N ARG A 68 -5.75 19.00 -7.31
CA ARG A 68 -5.57 20.17 -6.45
C ARG A 68 -4.17 20.77 -6.62
N LEU A 69 -3.12 19.95 -6.59
CA LEU A 69 -1.74 20.40 -6.81
C LEU A 69 -1.58 21.07 -8.18
N PHE A 70 -2.09 20.49 -9.26
CA PHE A 70 -2.00 21.07 -10.60
C PHE A 70 -2.75 22.39 -10.72
N GLN A 71 -3.92 22.52 -10.11
CA GLN A 71 -4.65 23.79 -10.04
C GLN A 71 -3.84 24.87 -9.31
N MET A 72 -3.07 24.49 -8.28
CA MET A 72 -2.28 25.42 -7.48
C MET A 72 -0.93 25.79 -8.11
N LEU A 73 -0.30 24.88 -8.86
CA LEU A 73 1.01 25.09 -9.47
C LEU A 73 1.05 26.31 -10.41
N GLU A 74 -0.07 26.62 -11.08
CA GLU A 74 -0.19 27.81 -11.94
C GLU A 74 0.10 29.13 -11.20
N PHE A 75 -0.16 29.18 -9.90
CA PHE A 75 -0.04 30.41 -9.12
C PHE A 75 1.30 30.57 -8.41
N LYS A 76 2.09 29.49 -8.30
CA LYS A 76 3.35 29.49 -7.56
C LYS A 76 4.40 30.30 -8.33
N GLN A 77 4.70 31.50 -7.86
CA GLN A 77 5.59 32.44 -8.57
C GLN A 77 7.01 31.90 -8.71
N GLU A 78 7.50 31.17 -7.71
CA GLU A 78 8.82 30.54 -7.72
C GLU A 78 8.98 29.52 -8.87
N TYR A 79 7.88 28.94 -9.35
CA TYR A 79 7.89 27.93 -10.42
C TYR A 79 7.49 28.49 -11.78
N LYS A 80 7.15 29.78 -11.84
CA LYS A 80 6.83 30.45 -13.08
C LYS A 80 8.01 30.31 -14.05
N ASP A 81 7.71 30.00 -15.30
CA ASP A 81 8.68 29.82 -16.39
C ASP A 81 9.67 28.65 -16.19
N ASN A 82 9.43 27.77 -15.22
CA ASN A 82 10.20 26.54 -15.04
C ASN A 82 9.49 25.33 -15.71
N ALA A 83 10.28 24.40 -16.21
CA ALA A 83 9.77 23.10 -16.63
C ALA A 83 9.48 22.25 -15.40
N ILE A 84 8.26 21.75 -15.28
CA ILE A 84 7.84 20.87 -14.20
C ILE A 84 7.80 19.44 -14.74
N GLU A 85 8.65 18.58 -14.20
CA GLU A 85 8.60 17.14 -14.45
C GLU A 85 7.80 16.47 -13.33
N ILE A 86 6.75 15.72 -13.70
CA ILE A 86 5.93 14.98 -12.75
C ILE A 86 6.26 13.50 -12.91
N ILE A 87 6.98 12.97 -11.93
CA ILE A 87 7.30 11.54 -11.87
C ILE A 87 6.26 10.90 -10.97
N VAL A 88 5.29 10.22 -11.58
CA VAL A 88 4.35 9.37 -10.85
C VAL A 88 4.92 7.97 -10.83
N ASP A 89 5.48 7.56 -9.69
CA ASP A 89 5.72 6.14 -9.47
C ASP A 89 4.36 5.48 -9.23
N ASN A 90 4.05 4.47 -10.04
CA ASN A 90 2.90 3.63 -9.80
C ASN A 90 3.26 2.71 -8.64
N ALA A 91 3.26 3.26 -7.42
CA ALA A 91 3.17 2.44 -6.24
C ALA A 91 1.82 1.75 -6.32
N ARG A 92 1.84 0.56 -6.93
CA ARG A 92 0.95 -0.52 -6.56
C ARG A 92 1.29 -0.86 -5.11
N THR A 93 0.94 0.02 -4.18
CA THR A 93 0.62 -0.40 -2.83
C THR A 93 -0.68 -1.19 -2.91
N LEU A 94 -0.60 -2.37 -3.53
CA LEU A 94 -0.99 -3.53 -2.77
C LEU A 94 -0.20 -3.37 -1.48
N THR A 95 -0.86 -2.94 -0.42
CA THR A 95 -0.41 -3.26 0.93
C THR A 95 -0.46 -4.78 1.04
N THR A 96 0.43 -5.45 0.31
CA THR A 96 0.96 -6.74 0.68
C THR A 96 1.54 -6.45 2.05
N LYS A 97 0.75 -6.69 3.11
CA LYS A 97 1.30 -6.80 4.46
C LYS A 97 2.54 -7.66 4.27
N SER A 98 3.72 -7.13 4.50
CA SER A 98 4.93 -7.93 4.48
C SER A 98 4.81 -8.85 5.70
N TYR A 99 4.20 -10.02 5.49
CA TYR A 99 4.08 -11.03 6.53
C TYR A 99 5.41 -11.75 6.63
N SER A 100 5.96 -11.84 7.85
CA SER A 100 7.16 -12.63 8.05
C SER A 100 6.77 -14.10 8.06
N LEU A 101 7.59 -14.95 7.43
CA LEU A 101 7.47 -16.40 7.59
C LEU A 101 7.60 -16.84 9.07
N GLN A 102 8.20 -16.00 9.93
CA GLN A 102 8.30 -16.23 11.37
C GLN A 102 6.96 -16.09 12.10
N ASP A 103 5.98 -15.40 11.50
CA ASP A 103 4.66 -15.19 12.07
C ASP A 103 3.74 -16.40 11.83
N PHE A 104 4.15 -17.34 10.98
CA PHE A 104 3.41 -18.56 10.71
C PHE A 104 3.81 -19.67 11.68
N GLY A 105 2.82 -20.41 12.16
CA GLY A 105 3.07 -21.65 12.87
C GLY A 105 3.26 -22.83 11.92
N LYS A 106 3.85 -23.91 12.46
CA LYS A 106 4.20 -25.11 11.68
C LYS A 106 2.98 -25.93 11.25
N THR A 107 2.00 -26.07 12.14
CA THR A 107 0.89 -27.03 12.04
C THR A 107 -0.46 -26.34 11.83
N ILE A 108 -1.49 -27.12 11.49
CA ILE A 108 -2.86 -26.63 11.31
C ILE A 108 -3.39 -25.97 12.59
N GLY A 109 -4.15 -24.89 12.45
CA GLY A 109 -4.80 -24.16 13.54
C GLY A 109 -3.84 -23.34 14.41
N THR A 110 -2.63 -23.07 13.91
CA THR A 110 -1.63 -22.24 14.61
C THR A 110 -1.59 -20.83 14.04
N ARG A 111 -0.58 -20.03 14.43
CA ARG A 111 -0.46 -18.62 14.01
C ARG A 111 -0.42 -18.50 12.48
N CYS A 112 -1.20 -17.58 11.94
CA CYS A 112 -1.18 -17.20 10.53
C CYS A 112 -1.60 -15.73 10.43
N PRO A 113 -0.74 -14.84 9.89
CA PRO A 113 -0.99 -13.40 9.89
C PRO A 113 -1.89 -12.93 8.74
N VAL A 114 -2.17 -13.78 7.74
CA VAL A 114 -2.86 -13.42 6.51
C VAL A 114 -3.88 -14.47 6.09
N GLU A 115 -4.94 -14.03 5.45
CA GLU A 115 -6.03 -14.91 4.98
C GLU A 115 -5.71 -15.58 3.64
N GLN A 116 -4.96 -14.90 2.78
CA GLN A 116 -4.60 -15.35 1.45
C GLN A 116 -3.23 -14.82 1.05
N ILE A 117 -2.51 -15.58 0.24
CA ILE A 117 -1.23 -15.20 -0.36
C ILE A 117 -1.42 -15.17 -1.87
N GLU A 118 -1.28 -13.99 -2.46
CA GLU A 118 -1.26 -13.79 -3.90
C GLU A 118 0.18 -13.66 -4.39
N TYR A 119 0.50 -14.31 -5.51
CA TYR A 119 1.83 -14.27 -6.11
C TYR A 119 1.79 -14.49 -7.62
N VAL A 120 2.91 -14.19 -8.28
CA VAL A 120 3.12 -14.47 -9.70
C VAL A 120 4.06 -15.67 -9.82
N ASP A 121 3.64 -16.70 -10.57
CA ASP A 121 4.46 -17.88 -10.80
C ASP A 121 5.55 -17.64 -11.87
N GLU A 122 6.43 -18.63 -12.06
CA GLU A 122 7.52 -18.58 -13.04
C GLU A 122 7.05 -18.38 -14.50
N ASN A 123 5.77 -18.61 -14.79
CA ASN A 123 5.15 -18.42 -16.09
C ASN A 123 4.41 -17.07 -16.21
N ASN A 124 4.67 -16.15 -15.28
CA ASN A 124 4.02 -14.83 -15.19
C ASN A 124 2.50 -14.91 -15.00
N ARG A 125 1.99 -15.98 -14.37
CA ARG A 125 0.55 -16.14 -14.08
C ARG A 125 0.28 -15.77 -12.63
N LYS A 126 -0.81 -15.03 -12.42
CA LYS A 126 -1.31 -14.72 -11.08
C LYS A 126 -1.88 -15.98 -10.44
N LYS A 127 -1.45 -16.26 -9.21
CA LYS A 127 -1.88 -17.36 -8.36
C LYS A 127 -2.28 -16.81 -7.00
N ALA A 128 -3.21 -17.49 -6.35
CA ALA A 128 -3.62 -17.19 -4.99
C ALA A 128 -3.75 -18.51 -4.21
N ILE A 129 -3.28 -18.52 -2.96
CA ILE A 129 -3.47 -19.63 -2.03
C ILE A 129 -4.15 -19.13 -0.76
N ASP A 130 -5.23 -19.81 -0.38
CA ASP A 130 -5.91 -19.50 0.89
C ASP A 130 -5.12 -20.05 2.06
N CYS A 131 -4.92 -19.23 3.09
CA CYS A 131 -4.24 -19.63 4.33
C CYS A 131 -5.17 -20.28 5.35
N TYR A 132 -6.43 -20.50 5.01
CA TYR A 132 -7.41 -21.17 5.87
C TYR A 132 -8.13 -22.28 5.11
N PHE A 133 -8.57 -23.31 5.83
CA PHE A 133 -9.40 -24.35 5.23
C PHE A 133 -10.83 -23.83 5.02
N LYS A 134 -11.27 -23.76 3.76
CA LYS A 134 -12.65 -23.37 3.42
C LYS A 134 -13.66 -24.47 3.71
N GLU A 135 -13.22 -25.73 3.63
CA GLU A 135 -14.07 -26.93 3.76
C GLU A 135 -13.31 -28.07 4.46
N GLY A 136 -14.01 -29.15 4.80
CA GLY A 136 -13.46 -30.34 5.46
C GLY A 136 -13.38 -30.28 6.99
N GLU A 137 -12.71 -31.27 7.59
CA GLU A 137 -12.58 -31.43 9.05
C GLU A 137 -11.92 -30.22 9.74
N TYR A 138 -11.04 -29.51 9.02
CA TYR A 138 -10.31 -28.35 9.53
C TYR A 138 -10.93 -27.01 9.14
N LYS A 139 -12.17 -26.98 8.62
CA LYS A 139 -12.83 -25.74 8.17
C LYS A 139 -12.71 -24.62 9.20
N GLY A 140 -12.30 -23.43 8.73
CA GLY A 140 -12.09 -22.23 9.53
C GLY A 140 -10.77 -22.20 10.31
N LYS A 141 -10.00 -23.29 10.34
CA LYS A 141 -8.65 -23.29 10.92
C LYS A 141 -7.62 -22.77 9.92
N SER A 142 -6.58 -22.13 10.44
CA SER A 142 -5.42 -21.70 9.66
C SER A 142 -4.60 -22.90 9.16
N LYS A 143 -4.00 -22.73 7.99
CA LYS A 143 -2.99 -23.62 7.44
C LYS A 143 -1.64 -23.20 8.02
N GLY A 144 -0.97 -24.14 8.68
CA GLY A 144 0.44 -23.96 9.03
C GLY A 144 1.36 -24.13 7.82
N LEU A 145 2.63 -23.78 7.97
CA LEU A 145 3.60 -23.84 6.87
C LEU A 145 3.71 -25.22 6.21
N VAL A 146 3.54 -26.32 6.96
CA VAL A 146 3.56 -27.67 6.39
C VAL A 146 2.43 -27.88 5.38
N GLN A 147 1.23 -27.35 5.65
CA GLN A 147 0.12 -27.45 4.73
C GLN A 147 0.30 -26.52 3.54
N LEU A 148 0.79 -25.30 3.77
CA LEU A 148 1.08 -24.35 2.68
C LEU A 148 2.13 -24.91 1.72
N CYS A 149 3.17 -25.61 2.20
CA CYS A 149 4.13 -26.29 1.33
C CYS A 149 3.46 -27.34 0.44
N LYS A 150 2.51 -28.13 0.96
CA LYS A 150 1.77 -29.12 0.15
C LYS A 150 0.93 -28.44 -0.92
N ASP A 151 0.22 -27.37 -0.55
CA ASP A 151 -0.62 -26.61 -1.48
C ASP A 151 0.23 -25.94 -2.58
N LEU A 152 1.48 -25.60 -2.28
CA LEU A 152 2.48 -25.07 -3.21
C LEU A 152 3.26 -26.15 -3.98
N GLY A 153 3.03 -27.44 -3.71
CA GLY A 153 3.76 -28.54 -4.34
C GLY A 153 5.21 -28.71 -3.87
N VAL A 154 5.60 -28.05 -2.77
CA VAL A 154 6.93 -28.17 -2.17
C VAL A 154 7.02 -29.46 -1.36
N GLN A 155 7.94 -30.34 -1.75
CA GLN A 155 8.19 -31.59 -1.03
C GLN A 155 9.00 -31.34 0.24
N LEU A 156 8.47 -31.79 1.38
CA LEU A 156 9.13 -31.68 2.67
C LEU A 156 9.58 -33.06 3.18
N PRO A 157 10.76 -33.17 3.82
CA PRO A 157 11.16 -34.36 4.57
C PRO A 157 10.19 -34.69 5.71
N ALA A 158 10.07 -35.97 6.06
CA ALA A 158 9.16 -36.44 7.11
C ALA A 158 9.44 -35.83 8.51
N LYS A 159 10.68 -35.44 8.79
CA LYS A 159 11.09 -34.78 10.05
C LYS A 159 11.86 -33.49 9.75
N ILE A 160 11.13 -32.46 9.35
CA ILE A 160 11.69 -31.13 9.10
C ILE A 160 11.43 -30.18 10.27
N LYS A 161 12.38 -29.32 10.62
CA LYS A 161 12.22 -28.27 11.64
C LYS A 161 11.51 -27.03 11.07
N LEU A 162 10.94 -26.18 11.94
CA LEU A 162 10.24 -24.97 11.49
C LEU A 162 11.19 -24.05 10.70
N ASP A 163 12.40 -23.81 11.21
CA ASP A 163 13.39 -22.94 10.57
C ASP A 163 13.82 -23.43 9.18
N GLU A 164 13.84 -24.75 8.99
CA GLU A 164 14.14 -25.36 7.68
C GLU A 164 12.99 -25.15 6.70
N ILE A 165 11.74 -25.24 7.15
CA ILE A 165 10.56 -24.92 6.31
C ILE A 165 10.58 -23.44 5.94
N ILE A 166 10.87 -22.55 6.90
CA ILE A 166 11.00 -21.11 6.67
C ILE A 166 12.07 -20.84 5.61
N LYS A 167 13.24 -21.47 5.70
CA LYS A 167 14.33 -21.30 4.73
C LYS A 167 13.96 -21.78 3.31
N ILE A 168 13.18 -22.85 3.19
CA ILE A 168 12.71 -23.34 1.89
C ILE A 168 11.66 -22.39 1.31
N LEU A 169 10.67 -22.01 2.11
CA LEU A 169 9.61 -21.11 1.66
C LEU A 169 10.12 -19.71 1.39
N SER A 170 11.18 -19.27 2.08
CA SER A 170 11.76 -17.95 1.86
C SER A 170 12.31 -17.79 0.45
N THR A 171 12.60 -18.86 -0.30
CA THR A 171 13.03 -18.76 -1.71
C THR A 171 11.88 -18.97 -2.70
N HIS A 172 10.66 -19.25 -2.23
CA HIS A 172 9.53 -19.55 -3.09
C HIS A 172 8.85 -18.24 -3.55
N PRO A 173 8.40 -18.11 -4.82
CA PRO A 173 7.76 -16.90 -5.34
C PRO A 173 6.59 -16.38 -4.49
N ALA A 174 5.84 -17.30 -3.87
CA ALA A 174 4.75 -16.98 -2.95
C ALA A 174 5.15 -16.16 -1.71
N PHE A 175 6.44 -16.15 -1.34
CA PHE A 175 6.95 -15.49 -0.14
C PHE A 175 8.15 -14.56 -0.44
N GLN A 176 8.35 -14.22 -1.71
CA GLN A 176 9.47 -13.39 -2.20
C GLN A 176 9.06 -11.93 -2.52
N ASN A 177 7.93 -11.48 -1.97
CA ASN A 177 7.43 -10.11 -2.14
C ASN A 177 8.31 -9.08 -1.43
#